data_AF-A0AAD5SQA7-F1
#
_entry.id   AF-A0AAD5SQA7-F1
#
_cell.length_a   1.000
_cell.length_b   1.000
_cell.length_c   1.000
_cell.angle_alpha   90.00
_cell.angle_beta   90.00
_cell.angle_gamma   90.00
#
_symmetry.space_group_name_H-M   'P 1'
#
loop_
_entity.id
_entity.type
_entity.pdbx_description
1 polymer ?
#
loop_
_entity_poly.entity_id
_entity_poly.type
_entity_poly.pdbx_seq_one_letter_code
_entity_poly.pdbx_strand_id
1 'polypeptide(L)'
;MLRVMDVDNVKEPKVTLSKSQSQLSSQSRAVAGIGGLKRGASSLEPSAFEQHLNATSTTIAIFQQMDIDEYEGQTCFSNPEKLADMTILRLFGVTDAGVSAVCHVHGFLPYFYVPAPAGFTDRNLASFIETLDAALKRDSKRNLGRFVVDVRIVAKKSIFGYQGPQKTVFLQIFFHFAQQVAAARRLLEGGFVNFPDFGAIAFPTFESSLAFELRFMIDTKIRGASWVELQAGKYKIRTNQNTTSLAQIEVDVDYKDIISHEPEGDWSKIAPLRILSFDIECCGRKGVFPDAKEDSVIQIANLVTIQGSD
;
A
#
# COMPACT_ATOMS: atom_id res chain seq x y z
N MET A 1 11.06 -16.88 13.80
CA MET A 1 10.64 -16.30 12.50
C MET A 1 11.09 -17.25 11.40
N LEU A 2 10.18 -17.95 10.74
CA LEU A 2 10.51 -18.93 9.70
C LEU A 2 10.13 -18.34 8.33
N ARG A 3 11.11 -18.25 7.41
CA ARG A 3 10.96 -17.72 6.03
C ARG A 3 11.01 -18.84 4.98
N VAL A 4 10.48 -18.55 3.79
CA VAL A 4 10.19 -19.50 2.71
C VAL A 4 10.50 -18.88 1.31
N MET A 5 11.48 -19.40 0.55
CA MET A 5 11.99 -18.79 -0.71
C MET A 5 11.22 -19.17 -2.00
N ASP A 6 10.98 -18.24 -2.94
CA ASP A 6 10.51 -18.47 -4.34
C ASP A 6 11.53 -17.93 -5.39
N VAL A 7 11.52 -18.49 -6.60
CA VAL A 7 12.37 -18.09 -7.75
C VAL A 7 11.50 -18.11 -9.04
N ASP A 8 11.37 -16.97 -9.72
CA ASP A 8 10.48 -16.71 -10.87
C ASP A 8 11.06 -17.09 -12.25
N ASN A 9 10.21 -17.35 -13.26
CA ASN A 9 10.16 -16.59 -14.54
C ASN A 9 9.05 -17.02 -15.55
N VAL A 10 8.73 -16.09 -16.46
CA VAL A 10 8.23 -16.20 -17.87
C VAL A 10 6.94 -15.41 -18.19
N LYS A 11 7.08 -14.47 -19.15
CA LYS A 11 6.10 -13.57 -19.78
C LYS A 11 5.61 -14.11 -21.13
N GLU A 12 4.43 -13.65 -21.59
CA GLU A 12 4.08 -13.16 -22.96
C GLU A 12 2.53 -13.00 -23.09
N PRO A 13 1.93 -12.40 -24.15
CA PRO A 13 2.19 -11.13 -24.86
C PRO A 13 0.92 -10.21 -24.93
N LYS A 14 1.08 -8.95 -25.41
CA LYS A 14 0.03 -7.91 -25.54
C LYS A 14 -0.71 -7.96 -26.88
N VAL A 15 -2.01 -7.64 -26.87
CA VAL A 15 -2.85 -7.38 -28.07
C VAL A 15 -3.38 -5.93 -28.03
N THR A 16 -3.26 -5.24 -29.16
CA THR A 16 -3.56 -3.82 -29.39
C THR A 16 -4.91 -3.68 -30.08
N LEU A 17 -5.82 -2.80 -29.62
CA LEU A 17 -6.95 -2.30 -30.43
C LEU A 17 -7.23 -0.82 -30.18
N SER A 18 -7.71 -0.20 -31.26
CA SER A 18 -7.73 1.22 -31.64
C SER A 18 -8.83 2.08 -31.01
N LYS A 19 -8.54 3.39 -30.91
CA LYS A 19 -9.41 4.48 -30.45
C LYS A 19 -10.50 4.86 -31.47
N SER A 20 -11.64 5.33 -30.99
CA SER A 20 -12.51 6.28 -31.70
C SER A 20 -13.00 7.37 -30.73
N GLN A 21 -12.76 8.62 -31.12
CA GLN A 21 -13.14 9.85 -30.42
C GLN A 21 -14.60 10.22 -30.71
N SER A 22 -15.27 10.86 -29.76
CA SER A 22 -16.29 11.86 -30.06
C SER A 22 -16.23 13.00 -29.05
N GLN A 23 -16.13 14.21 -29.59
CA GLN A 23 -16.14 15.49 -28.89
C GLN A 23 -17.57 15.89 -28.56
N LEU A 24 -17.78 16.60 -27.45
CA LEU A 24 -18.89 17.55 -27.30
C LEU A 24 -18.50 18.64 -26.29
N SER A 25 -18.53 19.87 -26.78
CA SER A 25 -18.23 21.13 -26.10
C SER A 25 -19.45 21.73 -25.41
N SER A 26 -19.28 22.38 -24.26
CA SER A 26 -20.10 23.55 -23.90
C SER A 26 -19.46 24.41 -22.80
N GLN A 27 -19.18 25.66 -23.18
CA GLN A 27 -19.02 26.89 -22.37
C GLN A 27 -20.26 27.11 -21.45
N SER A 28 -20.34 27.91 -20.38
CA SER A 28 -19.56 28.99 -19.76
C SER A 28 -20.26 29.38 -18.43
N ARG A 29 -19.53 30.00 -17.48
CA ARG A 29 -19.78 31.35 -16.91
C ARG A 29 -19.26 31.47 -15.47
N ALA A 30 -18.35 32.42 -15.29
CA ALA A 30 -17.86 32.92 -14.03
C ALA A 30 -18.88 33.86 -13.37
N VAL A 31 -18.89 33.88 -12.04
CA VAL A 31 -19.49 34.94 -11.20
C VAL A 31 -18.47 35.31 -10.13
N ALA A 32 -18.27 36.61 -9.95
CA ALA A 32 -17.23 37.24 -9.13
C ALA A 32 -17.73 37.74 -7.76
N GLY A 33 -16.78 37.94 -6.83
CA GLY A 33 -16.88 38.71 -5.57
C GLY A 33 -17.15 37.83 -4.34
N ILE A 34 -16.42 37.89 -3.22
CA ILE A 34 -16.05 39.05 -2.38
C ILE A 34 -14.80 38.69 -1.53
N GLY A 35 -13.90 39.65 -1.26
CA GLY A 35 -12.66 39.50 -0.47
C GLY A 35 -12.85 39.39 1.06
N GLY A 36 -11.84 39.38 1.93
CA GLY A 36 -10.39 39.44 1.79
C GLY A 36 -9.76 39.00 3.13
N LEU A 37 -8.62 38.30 3.06
CA LEU A 37 -7.77 37.94 4.19
C LEU A 37 -6.33 37.96 3.65
N LYS A 38 -5.52 38.92 4.09
CA LYS A 38 -4.11 39.03 3.72
C LYS A 38 -3.35 37.88 4.41
N ARG A 39 -3.09 36.80 3.67
CA ARG A 39 -2.09 35.79 4.03
C ARG A 39 -0.71 36.41 3.86
N GLY A 40 0.10 36.40 4.92
CA GLY A 40 1.54 36.58 4.77
C GLY A 40 2.07 35.52 3.82
N ALA A 41 2.95 35.91 2.90
CA ALA A 41 3.42 35.08 1.81
C ALA A 41 4.12 33.82 2.34
N SER A 42 3.38 32.71 2.44
CA SER A 42 4.00 31.40 2.27
C SER A 42 4.37 31.32 0.80
N SER A 43 5.65 31.15 0.49
CA SER A 43 6.18 30.88 -0.85
C SER A 43 5.72 29.50 -1.36
N LEU A 44 4.40 29.31 -1.44
CA LEU A 44 3.79 28.33 -2.31
C LEU A 44 3.65 29.02 -3.67
N GLU A 45 4.79 29.32 -4.29
CA GLU A 45 4.81 29.54 -5.74
C GLU A 45 4.23 28.26 -6.37
N PRO A 46 3.13 28.33 -7.14
CA PRO A 46 2.70 27.21 -7.97
C PRO A 46 3.70 27.09 -9.13
N SER A 47 4.87 26.53 -8.85
CA SER A 47 5.96 26.46 -9.82
C SER A 47 5.75 25.26 -10.75
N ALA A 48 5.59 25.58 -12.04
CA ALA A 48 5.77 24.74 -13.24
C ALA A 48 4.96 23.44 -13.41
N PHE A 49 4.36 22.86 -12.37
CA PHE A 49 3.78 21.51 -12.43
C PHE A 49 2.28 21.46 -12.71
N GLU A 50 1.53 22.54 -12.42
CA GLU A 50 0.12 22.66 -12.84
C GLU A 50 -0.03 22.60 -14.37
N GLN A 51 1.04 22.87 -15.13
CA GLN A 51 1.06 22.78 -16.58
C GLN A 51 1.49 21.40 -17.13
N HIS A 52 2.01 20.49 -16.29
CA HIS A 52 2.51 19.17 -16.73
C HIS A 52 1.58 17.98 -16.45
N LEU A 53 0.53 18.18 -15.65
CA LEU A 53 -0.54 17.19 -15.45
C LEU A 53 -1.75 17.52 -16.33
N ASN A 54 -1.55 17.47 -17.63
CA ASN A 54 -2.65 17.42 -18.59
C ASN A 54 -3.42 16.10 -18.42
N ALA A 55 -4.41 16.07 -17.52
CA ALA A 55 -5.64 15.24 -17.43
C ALA A 55 -5.60 13.75 -17.87
N THR A 56 -4.44 13.17 -18.10
CA THR A 56 -4.24 11.90 -18.80
C THR A 56 -2.97 11.30 -18.24
N SER A 57 -2.96 9.98 -18.03
CA SER A 57 -1.77 9.20 -17.66
C SER A 57 -0.75 9.14 -18.81
N THR A 58 -0.43 10.25 -19.45
CA THR A 58 0.40 10.31 -20.67
C THR A 58 1.87 10.56 -20.39
N THR A 59 2.24 10.74 -19.12
CA THR A 59 3.61 10.97 -18.68
C THR A 59 4.07 9.87 -17.73
N ILE A 60 5.38 9.71 -17.60
CA ILE A 60 5.97 8.84 -16.59
C ILE A 60 5.96 9.62 -15.27
N ALA A 61 5.51 9.00 -14.19
CA ALA A 61 5.60 9.58 -12.85
C ALA A 61 6.73 8.91 -12.08
N ILE A 62 7.69 9.69 -11.59
CA ILE A 62 8.87 9.20 -10.89
C ILE A 62 9.01 9.97 -9.57
N PHE A 63 9.06 9.26 -8.45
CA PHE A 63 9.19 9.87 -7.13
C PHE A 63 10.00 8.98 -6.17
N GLN A 64 10.69 9.60 -5.23
CA GLN A 64 11.34 8.91 -4.13
C GLN A 64 10.30 8.65 -3.03
N GLN A 65 10.06 7.38 -2.70
CA GLN A 65 9.14 7.01 -1.64
C GLN A 65 9.78 7.28 -0.27
N MET A 66 9.02 7.84 0.67
CA MET A 66 9.48 8.20 2.01
C MET A 66 8.74 7.43 3.11
N ASP A 67 7.46 7.15 2.89
CA ASP A 67 6.63 6.47 3.86
C ASP A 67 5.61 5.57 3.15
N ILE A 68 5.15 4.54 3.86
CA ILE A 68 4.14 3.60 3.42
C ILE A 68 3.13 3.36 4.52
N ASP A 69 1.85 3.41 4.17
CA ASP A 69 0.79 2.95 5.07
C ASP A 69 -0.22 2.05 4.33
N GLU A 70 -1.16 1.51 5.09
CA GLU A 70 -2.27 0.73 4.58
C GLU A 70 -3.61 1.32 5.04
N TYR A 71 -4.65 1.16 4.21
CA TYR A 71 -6.03 1.46 4.58
C TYR A 71 -7.00 0.50 3.87
N GLU A 72 -8.23 0.39 4.38
CA GLU A 72 -9.28 -0.37 3.72
C GLU A 72 -10.06 0.51 2.75
N GLY A 73 -10.22 0.05 1.51
CA GLY A 73 -11.01 0.78 0.52
C GLY A 73 -11.38 -0.05 -0.70
N GLN A 74 -12.14 0.58 -1.58
CA GLN A 74 -12.55 -0.02 -2.85
C GLN A 74 -11.44 0.12 -3.88
N THR A 75 -11.14 -0.99 -4.56
CA THR A 75 -10.18 -0.94 -5.66
C THR A 75 -10.81 -0.34 -6.91
N CYS A 76 -10.01 0.44 -7.65
CA CYS A 76 -10.42 1.03 -8.93
C CYS A 76 -9.98 0.21 -10.15
N PHE A 77 -9.34 -0.95 -9.95
CA PHE A 77 -8.83 -1.84 -11.02
C PHE A 77 -9.61 -3.16 -11.15
N SER A 78 -10.48 -3.51 -10.20
CA SER A 78 -11.36 -4.67 -10.35
C SER A 78 -12.41 -4.45 -11.44
N ASN A 79 -12.97 -5.54 -11.96
CA ASN A 79 -14.10 -5.49 -12.88
C ASN A 79 -15.23 -4.65 -12.23
N PRO A 80 -15.89 -3.70 -12.94
CA PRO A 80 -16.86 -2.77 -12.35
C PRO A 80 -18.02 -3.44 -11.60
N GLU A 81 -18.32 -4.70 -11.93
CA GLU A 81 -19.42 -5.47 -11.35
C GLU A 81 -19.07 -6.16 -10.01
N LYS A 82 -17.81 -6.12 -9.56
CA LYS A 82 -17.37 -6.68 -8.28
C LYS A 82 -16.35 -5.76 -7.61
N LEU A 83 -16.79 -4.58 -7.20
CA LEU A 83 -16.05 -3.73 -6.27
C LEU A 83 -15.98 -4.45 -4.91
N ALA A 84 -14.88 -5.16 -4.66
CA ALA A 84 -14.60 -5.76 -3.37
C ALA A 84 -13.72 -4.80 -2.56
N ASP A 85 -14.13 -4.51 -1.33
CA ASP A 85 -13.27 -3.84 -0.37
C ASP A 85 -12.01 -4.69 -0.13
N MET A 86 -10.85 -4.05 -0.07
CA MET A 86 -9.57 -4.70 0.19
C MET A 86 -8.63 -3.76 0.94
N THR A 87 -7.53 -4.30 1.46
CA THR A 87 -6.42 -3.47 1.95
C THR A 87 -5.67 -2.88 0.75
N ILE A 88 -5.56 -1.55 0.72
CA ILE A 88 -4.83 -0.75 -0.27
C ILE A 88 -3.63 -0.12 0.44
N LEU A 89 -2.48 -0.11 -0.21
CA LEU A 89 -1.27 0.54 0.32
C LEU A 89 -1.16 1.96 -0.23
N ARG A 90 -0.62 2.91 0.54
CA ARG A 90 -0.26 4.24 0.05
C ARG A 90 1.21 4.47 0.19
N LEU A 91 1.85 4.85 -0.91
CA LEU A 91 3.23 5.32 -0.94
C LEU A 91 3.22 6.85 -0.94
N PHE A 92 3.87 7.44 0.05
CA PHE A 92 4.11 8.87 0.12
C PHE A 92 5.50 9.16 -0.40
N GLY A 93 5.66 10.24 -1.16
CA GLY A 93 6.98 10.58 -1.67
C GLY A 93 7.07 11.94 -2.32
N VAL A 94 8.26 12.20 -2.88
CA VAL A 94 8.61 13.49 -3.49
C VAL A 94 9.31 13.22 -4.82
N THR A 95 8.91 13.95 -5.86
CA THR A 95 9.57 13.91 -7.17
C THR A 95 10.91 14.64 -7.15
N ASP A 96 11.72 14.46 -8.18
CA ASP A 96 13.00 15.18 -8.35
C ASP A 96 12.81 16.72 -8.42
N ALA A 97 11.60 17.16 -8.82
CA ALA A 97 11.23 18.57 -8.86
C ALA A 97 10.68 19.11 -7.52
N GLY A 98 10.67 18.31 -6.45
CA GLY A 98 10.14 18.71 -5.14
C GLY A 98 8.62 18.72 -5.04
N VAL A 99 7.92 18.05 -5.98
CA VAL A 99 6.46 17.91 -5.97
C VAL A 99 6.06 16.72 -5.11
N SER A 100 5.12 16.92 -4.18
CA SER A 100 4.62 15.84 -3.31
C SER A 100 3.71 14.88 -4.07
N ALA A 101 3.87 13.59 -3.83
CA ALA A 101 3.13 12.52 -4.48
C ALA A 101 2.56 11.52 -3.47
N VAL A 102 1.34 11.06 -3.72
CA VAL A 102 0.69 9.93 -3.05
C VAL A 102 0.28 8.92 -4.12
N CYS A 103 0.74 7.70 -3.97
CA CYS A 103 0.43 6.59 -4.87
C CYS A 103 -0.33 5.51 -4.11
N HIS A 104 -1.61 5.32 -4.44
CA HIS A 104 -2.46 4.25 -3.95
C HIS A 104 -2.19 2.98 -4.77
N VAL A 105 -1.72 1.95 -4.10
CA VAL A 105 -1.29 0.68 -4.69
C VAL A 105 -2.33 -0.39 -4.43
N HIS A 106 -2.91 -0.91 -5.52
CA HIS A 106 -4.01 -1.86 -5.52
C HIS A 106 -3.55 -3.27 -5.89
N GLY A 107 -4.37 -4.27 -5.59
CA GLY A 107 -4.21 -5.63 -6.11
C GLY A 107 -3.18 -6.50 -5.37
N PHE A 108 -2.41 -5.93 -4.43
CA PHE A 108 -1.54 -6.71 -3.56
C PHE A 108 -2.38 -7.35 -2.44
N LEU A 109 -2.26 -8.65 -2.24
CA LEU A 109 -3.07 -9.39 -1.27
C LEU A 109 -2.21 -9.86 -0.09
N PRO A 110 -2.65 -9.68 1.16
CA PRO A 110 -1.99 -10.27 2.32
C PRO A 110 -1.98 -11.80 2.24
N TYR A 111 -0.88 -12.43 2.67
CA TYR A 111 -0.81 -13.89 2.74
C TYR A 111 0.22 -14.40 3.75
N PHE A 112 0.08 -15.67 4.10
CA PHE A 112 1.08 -16.42 4.85
C PHE A 112 1.05 -17.90 4.46
N TYR A 113 1.97 -18.70 5.02
CA TYR A 113 2.11 -20.11 4.68
C TYR A 113 1.82 -21.05 5.85
N VAL A 114 1.28 -22.22 5.54
CA VAL A 114 1.14 -23.37 6.46
C VAL A 114 1.58 -24.66 5.75
N PRO A 115 2.11 -25.67 6.44
CA PRO A 115 2.42 -26.95 5.80
C PRO A 115 1.13 -27.61 5.31
N ALA A 116 1.17 -28.23 4.12
CA ALA A 116 0.03 -28.98 3.62
C ALA A 116 -0.15 -30.28 4.43
N PRO A 117 -1.39 -30.63 4.86
CA PRO A 117 -1.65 -31.93 5.48
C PRO A 117 -1.25 -33.10 4.57
N ALA A 118 -0.94 -34.24 5.17
CA ALA A 118 -0.65 -35.45 4.41
C ALA A 118 -1.86 -35.83 3.53
N GLY A 119 -1.62 -36.00 2.23
CA GLY A 119 -2.69 -36.31 1.26
C GLY A 119 -3.48 -35.10 0.77
N PHE A 120 -3.10 -33.87 1.11
CA PHE A 120 -3.73 -32.66 0.57
C PHE A 120 -3.44 -32.51 -0.92
N THR A 121 -4.50 -32.32 -1.72
CA THR A 121 -4.42 -32.18 -3.18
C THR A 121 -5.30 -31.02 -3.67
N ASP A 122 -5.24 -30.70 -4.96
CA ASP A 122 -6.05 -29.64 -5.58
C ASP A 122 -7.56 -29.81 -5.36
N ARG A 123 -8.03 -31.06 -5.17
CA ARG A 123 -9.44 -31.37 -4.90
C ARG A 123 -9.92 -30.82 -3.56
N ASN A 124 -9.01 -30.63 -2.62
CA ASN A 124 -9.31 -30.15 -1.28
C ASN A 124 -9.26 -28.61 -1.18
N LEU A 125 -8.78 -27.90 -2.21
CA LEU A 125 -8.61 -26.44 -2.16
C LEU A 125 -9.93 -25.70 -1.94
N ALA A 126 -10.98 -26.07 -2.69
CA ALA A 126 -12.28 -25.42 -2.60
C ALA A 126 -12.89 -25.58 -1.20
N SER A 127 -12.92 -26.81 -0.69
CA SER A 127 -13.47 -27.09 0.65
C SER A 127 -12.63 -26.45 1.77
N PHE A 128 -11.30 -26.41 1.62
CA PHE A 128 -10.42 -25.72 2.56
C PHE A 128 -10.71 -24.21 2.62
N ILE A 129 -10.81 -23.56 1.45
CA ILE A 129 -11.11 -22.13 1.36
C ILE A 129 -12.47 -21.81 1.98
N GLU A 130 -13.52 -22.55 1.61
CA GLU A 130 -14.88 -22.34 2.14
C GLU A 130 -14.95 -22.54 3.66
N THR A 131 -14.25 -23.55 4.18
CA THR A 131 -14.23 -23.85 5.61
C THR A 131 -13.51 -22.76 6.41
N LEU A 132 -12.34 -22.32 5.93
CA LEU A 132 -11.58 -21.25 6.59
C LEU A 132 -12.31 -19.90 6.50
N ASP A 133 -12.91 -19.58 5.35
CA ASP A 133 -13.70 -18.37 5.15
C ASP A 133 -14.91 -18.33 6.09
N ALA A 134 -15.63 -19.45 6.24
CA ALA A 134 -16.74 -19.57 7.17
C ALA A 134 -16.29 -19.41 8.64
N ALA A 135 -15.13 -19.94 9.01
CA ALA A 135 -14.56 -19.78 10.35
C ALA A 135 -14.20 -18.31 10.64
N LEU A 136 -13.56 -17.63 9.68
CA LEU A 136 -13.22 -16.20 9.80
C LEU A 136 -14.47 -15.32 9.89
N LYS A 137 -15.54 -15.66 9.16
CA LYS A 137 -16.84 -14.98 9.27
C LYS A 137 -17.48 -15.10 10.64
N ARG A 138 -17.33 -16.24 11.32
CA ARG A 138 -17.84 -16.41 12.68
C ARG A 138 -17.01 -15.65 13.71
N ASP A 139 -15.72 -15.49 13.45
CA ASP A 139 -14.79 -14.79 14.34
C ASP A 139 -14.87 -13.26 14.18
N SER A 140 -15.16 -12.81 12.96
CA SER A 140 -15.28 -11.40 12.63
C SER A 140 -16.59 -10.81 13.14
N LYS A 141 -16.52 -9.63 13.78
CA LYS A 141 -17.70 -8.81 14.11
C LYS A 141 -18.30 -8.10 12.89
N ARG A 142 -17.58 -8.09 11.76
CA ARG A 142 -17.99 -7.43 10.51
C ARG A 142 -18.58 -8.47 9.56
N ASN A 143 -19.80 -8.22 9.10
CA ASN A 143 -20.45 -8.96 8.01
C ASN A 143 -19.92 -8.48 6.66
N LEU A 144 -18.64 -8.75 6.39
CA LEU A 144 -18.02 -8.51 5.08
C LEU A 144 -18.23 -9.74 4.19
N GLY A 145 -17.95 -9.57 2.89
CA GLY A 145 -18.09 -10.62 1.88
C GLY A 145 -17.15 -11.80 2.09
N ARG A 146 -16.32 -12.13 1.11
CA ARG A 146 -15.34 -13.21 1.22
C ARG A 146 -14.06 -12.67 1.87
N PHE A 147 -13.49 -13.40 2.83
CA PHE A 147 -12.21 -13.08 3.47
C PHE A 147 -11.03 -13.80 2.83
N VAL A 148 -11.20 -15.09 2.52
CA VAL A 148 -10.14 -15.91 1.90
C VAL A 148 -10.27 -15.84 0.38
N VAL A 149 -9.30 -15.21 -0.28
CA VAL A 149 -9.32 -15.00 -1.74
C VAL A 149 -8.97 -16.29 -2.47
N ASP A 150 -7.81 -16.86 -2.15
CA ASP A 150 -7.19 -17.96 -2.87
C ASP A 150 -6.29 -18.77 -1.94
N VAL A 151 -6.07 -20.04 -2.28
CA VAL A 151 -5.09 -20.91 -1.61
C VAL A 151 -4.30 -21.63 -2.68
N ARG A 152 -2.97 -21.55 -2.60
CA ARG A 152 -2.07 -22.18 -3.58
C ARG A 152 -1.18 -23.23 -2.92
N ILE A 153 -1.03 -24.36 -3.59
CA ILE A 153 -0.08 -25.40 -3.21
C ILE A 153 1.29 -25.00 -3.74
N VAL A 154 2.27 -24.84 -2.85
CA VAL A 154 3.63 -24.39 -3.20
C VAL A 154 4.69 -25.28 -2.57
N ALA A 155 5.76 -25.57 -3.32
CA ALA A 155 6.89 -26.33 -2.82
C ALA A 155 7.97 -25.40 -2.26
N LYS A 156 8.24 -25.51 -0.97
CA LYS A 156 8.97 -24.52 -0.17
C LYS A 156 9.85 -25.18 0.90
N LYS A 157 10.66 -24.41 1.62
CA LYS A 157 11.49 -24.91 2.72
C LYS A 157 11.46 -23.96 3.91
N SER A 158 11.51 -24.55 5.10
CA SER A 158 11.78 -23.83 6.33
C SER A 158 13.23 -23.33 6.34
N ILE A 159 13.43 -22.08 6.75
CA ILE A 159 14.77 -21.54 7.04
C ILE A 159 15.43 -22.14 8.29
N PHE A 160 14.64 -22.69 9.22
CA PHE A 160 15.17 -23.21 10.48
C PHE A 160 15.65 -24.64 10.33
N GLY A 161 16.94 -24.85 10.60
CA GLY A 161 17.60 -26.13 10.49
C GLY A 161 17.88 -26.55 9.04
N TYR A 162 18.89 -27.41 8.87
CA TYR A 162 19.14 -28.03 7.57
C TYR A 162 18.24 -29.27 7.42
N GLN A 163 17.29 -29.22 6.48
CA GLN A 163 16.35 -30.32 6.20
C GLN A 163 16.68 -31.09 4.92
N GLY A 164 17.88 -30.89 4.37
CA GLY A 164 18.30 -31.50 3.11
C GLY A 164 17.82 -30.76 1.85
N PRO A 165 18.05 -31.36 0.67
CA PRO A 165 17.76 -30.72 -0.61
C PRO A 165 16.28 -30.72 -0.98
N GLN A 166 15.45 -31.57 -0.36
CA GLN A 166 14.04 -31.72 -0.72
C GLN A 166 13.16 -30.59 -0.17
N LYS A 167 12.21 -30.14 -0.99
CA LYS A 167 11.20 -29.15 -0.60
C LYS A 167 9.99 -29.85 0.02
N THR A 168 9.37 -29.22 1.00
CA THR A 168 8.10 -29.65 1.56
C THR A 168 6.95 -28.86 0.94
N VAL A 169 5.76 -29.44 0.94
CA VAL A 169 4.56 -28.83 0.35
C VAL A 169 3.91 -27.93 1.41
N PHE A 170 3.64 -26.69 1.02
CA PHE A 170 2.95 -25.68 1.83
C PHE A 170 1.70 -25.20 1.09
N LEU A 171 0.76 -24.67 1.87
CA LEU A 171 -0.38 -23.90 1.40
C LEU A 171 -0.08 -22.43 1.63
N GLN A 172 -0.13 -21.64 0.56
CA GLN A 172 -0.07 -20.18 0.59
C GLN A 172 -1.50 -19.64 0.58
N ILE A 173 -1.91 -18.97 1.65
CA ILE A 173 -3.30 -18.54 1.86
C ILE A 173 -3.39 -17.03 1.67
N PHE A 174 -4.21 -16.56 0.72
CA PHE A 174 -4.39 -15.14 0.41
C PHE A 174 -5.69 -14.59 0.99
N PHE A 175 -5.66 -13.36 1.47
CA PHE A 175 -6.79 -12.70 2.12
C PHE A 175 -7.14 -11.38 1.45
N HIS A 176 -8.38 -10.90 1.62
CA HIS A 176 -8.79 -9.57 1.16
C HIS A 176 -8.25 -8.43 2.05
N PHE A 177 -8.09 -8.70 3.35
CA PHE A 177 -7.70 -7.68 4.34
C PHE A 177 -6.54 -8.14 5.21
N ALA A 178 -5.60 -7.25 5.50
CA ALA A 178 -4.41 -7.54 6.30
C ALA A 178 -4.75 -8.05 7.71
N GLN A 179 -5.81 -7.49 8.32
CA GLN A 179 -6.29 -7.90 9.65
C GLN A 179 -6.69 -9.39 9.73
N GLN A 180 -7.11 -9.99 8.61
CA GLN A 180 -7.51 -11.41 8.59
C GLN A 180 -6.33 -12.35 8.76
N VAL A 181 -5.09 -11.92 8.49
CA VAL A 181 -3.89 -12.73 8.70
C VAL A 181 -3.76 -13.11 10.18
N ALA A 182 -3.95 -12.15 11.09
CA ALA A 182 -3.85 -12.39 12.53
C ALA A 182 -4.96 -13.31 13.04
N ALA A 183 -6.20 -13.12 12.56
CA ALA A 183 -7.34 -13.97 12.91
C ALA A 183 -7.15 -15.40 12.40
N ALA A 184 -6.80 -15.56 11.12
CA ALA A 184 -6.57 -16.85 10.49
C ALA A 184 -5.41 -17.60 11.16
N ARG A 185 -4.32 -16.90 11.48
CA ARG A 185 -3.20 -17.47 12.24
C ARG A 185 -3.68 -18.08 13.56
N ARG A 186 -4.44 -17.34 14.36
CA ARG A 186 -4.94 -17.83 15.65
C ARG A 186 -5.85 -19.05 15.49
N LEU A 187 -6.75 -19.03 14.51
CA LEU A 187 -7.68 -20.13 14.23
C LEU A 187 -6.95 -21.41 13.80
N LEU A 188 -5.94 -21.27 12.92
CA LEU A 188 -5.16 -22.38 12.40
C LEU A 188 -4.16 -22.93 13.43
N GLU A 189 -3.44 -22.08 14.17
CA GLU A 189 -2.50 -22.53 15.22
C GLU A 189 -3.21 -23.21 16.39
N GLY A 190 -4.42 -22.76 16.73
CA GLY A 190 -5.23 -23.35 17.79
C GLY A 190 -5.99 -24.62 17.38
N GLY A 191 -5.99 -24.99 16.10
CA GLY A 191 -6.78 -26.12 15.61
C GLY A 191 -8.29 -25.93 15.77
N PHE A 192 -8.78 -24.69 15.74
CA PHE A 192 -10.19 -24.35 15.96
C PHE A 192 -11.07 -24.56 14.72
N VAL A 193 -10.47 -24.95 13.59
CA VAL A 193 -11.16 -25.17 12.32
C VAL A 193 -11.13 -26.65 11.99
N ASN A 194 -12.31 -27.24 11.77
CA ASN A 194 -12.47 -28.63 11.38
C ASN A 194 -12.56 -28.72 9.84
N PHE A 195 -11.50 -29.16 9.19
CA PHE A 195 -11.44 -29.28 7.74
C PHE A 195 -12.01 -30.62 7.26
N PRO A 196 -12.81 -30.63 6.17
CA PRO A 196 -13.22 -31.87 5.52
C PRO A 196 -11.99 -32.73 5.18
N ASP A 197 -12.10 -34.06 5.34
CA ASP A 197 -11.05 -35.06 5.10
C ASP A 197 -9.83 -35.03 6.06
N PHE A 198 -9.59 -33.92 6.75
CA PHE A 198 -8.39 -33.74 7.59
C PHE A 198 -8.71 -33.58 9.09
N GLY A 199 -9.94 -33.22 9.45
CA GLY A 199 -10.33 -33.00 10.83
C GLY A 199 -9.87 -31.65 11.39
N ALA A 200 -9.88 -31.53 12.73
CA ALA A 200 -9.31 -30.38 13.43
C ALA A 200 -7.81 -30.56 13.61
N ILE A 201 -7.02 -29.86 12.79
CA ILE A 201 -5.55 -29.90 12.80
C ILE A 201 -5.02 -28.53 13.20
N ALA A 202 -4.04 -28.52 14.11
CA ALA A 202 -3.25 -27.33 14.40
C ALA A 202 -2.13 -27.17 13.37
N PHE A 203 -2.07 -26.01 12.73
CA PHE A 203 -1.06 -25.70 11.72
C PHE A 203 0.01 -24.76 12.30
N PRO A 204 1.31 -25.12 12.24
CA PRO A 204 2.35 -24.11 12.43
C PRO A 204 2.30 -23.11 11.27
N THR A 205 2.35 -21.83 11.58
CA THR A 205 2.30 -20.76 10.57
C THR A 205 3.69 -20.18 10.29
N PHE A 206 3.88 -19.74 9.04
CA PHE A 206 5.15 -19.24 8.52
C PHE A 206 4.90 -17.89 7.86
N GLU A 207 5.77 -16.92 8.15
CA GLU A 207 5.66 -15.52 7.69
C GLU A 207 4.36 -14.79 8.09
N SER A 208 3.53 -15.37 8.95
CA SER A 208 2.25 -14.83 9.42
C SER A 208 2.35 -13.61 10.34
N SER A 209 3.56 -13.27 10.80
CA SER A 209 3.83 -12.10 11.65
C SER A 209 4.49 -10.95 10.90
N LEU A 210 4.66 -11.07 9.58
CA LEU A 210 5.24 -10.02 8.75
C LEU A 210 4.17 -8.95 8.50
N ALA A 211 4.50 -7.69 8.78
CA ALA A 211 3.62 -6.56 8.47
C ALA A 211 3.34 -6.50 6.97
N PHE A 212 2.14 -6.07 6.59
CA PHE A 212 1.68 -6.13 5.19
C PHE A 212 2.50 -5.22 4.28
N GLU A 213 2.87 -4.04 4.77
CA GLU A 213 3.74 -3.07 4.11
C GLU A 213 5.12 -3.66 3.85
N LEU A 214 5.70 -4.33 4.86
CA LEU A 214 6.99 -5.02 4.72
C LEU A 214 6.90 -6.18 3.73
N ARG A 215 5.79 -6.92 3.72
CA ARG A 215 5.55 -7.99 2.76
C ARG A 215 5.55 -7.44 1.33
N PHE A 216 4.80 -6.36 1.12
CA PHE A 216 4.74 -5.66 -0.16
C PHE A 216 6.13 -5.21 -0.63
N MET A 217 6.89 -4.54 0.25
CA MET A 217 8.24 -4.08 -0.06
C MET A 217 9.18 -5.22 -0.44
N ILE A 218 9.14 -6.34 0.28
CA ILE A 218 9.98 -7.52 0.00
C ILE A 218 9.61 -8.13 -1.36
N ASP A 219 8.32 -8.36 -1.63
CA ASP A 219 7.87 -9.05 -2.84
C ASP A 219 8.06 -8.20 -4.10
N THR A 220 7.85 -6.88 -4.00
CA THR A 220 8.03 -5.93 -5.11
C THR A 220 9.45 -5.38 -5.23
N LYS A 221 10.34 -5.75 -4.30
CA LYS A 221 11.72 -5.26 -4.18
C LYS A 221 11.82 -3.74 -3.96
N ILE A 222 10.74 -3.09 -3.54
CA ILE A 222 10.75 -1.68 -3.13
C ILE A 222 11.52 -1.55 -1.82
N ARG A 223 12.65 -0.85 -1.86
CA ARG A 223 13.48 -0.59 -0.68
C ARG A 223 13.07 0.71 0.00
N GLY A 224 13.46 0.88 1.26
CA GLY A 224 13.31 2.15 1.97
C GLY A 224 14.00 3.29 1.22
N ALA A 225 13.33 4.45 1.09
CA ALA A 225 13.86 5.63 0.39
C ALA A 225 14.24 5.39 -1.08
N SER A 226 13.72 4.35 -1.74
CA SER A 226 14.00 4.06 -3.15
C SER A 226 13.14 4.88 -4.09
N TRP A 227 13.62 5.04 -5.32
CA TRP A 227 12.87 5.66 -6.40
C TRP A 227 11.87 4.67 -7.01
N VAL A 228 10.66 5.15 -7.21
CA VAL A 228 9.55 4.41 -7.78
C VAL A 228 9.11 5.10 -9.06
N GLU A 229 8.90 4.30 -10.11
CA GLU A 229 8.46 4.76 -11.42
C GLU A 229 7.12 4.11 -11.80
N LEU A 230 6.20 4.94 -12.30
CA LEU A 230 4.90 4.55 -12.84
C LEU A 230 4.87 4.90 -14.33
N GLN A 231 4.68 3.88 -15.17
CA GLN A 231 4.64 4.07 -16.62
C GLN A 231 3.38 4.82 -17.07
N ALA A 232 3.53 5.60 -18.14
CA ALA A 232 2.40 6.23 -18.82
C ALA A 232 1.33 5.18 -19.21
N GLY A 233 0.08 5.47 -18.87
CA GLY A 233 -1.09 4.65 -19.15
C GLY A 233 -1.35 3.55 -18.12
N LYS A 234 -0.46 3.36 -17.13
CA LYS A 234 -0.60 2.30 -16.12
C LYS A 234 -1.14 2.74 -14.76
N TYR A 235 -1.18 4.04 -14.51
CA TYR A 235 -1.80 4.61 -13.32
C TYR A 235 -3.03 5.43 -13.70
N LYS A 236 -3.91 5.70 -12.73
CA LYS A 236 -5.06 6.61 -12.86
C LYS A 236 -4.83 7.80 -11.95
N ILE A 237 -5.05 9.01 -12.44
CA ILE A 237 -4.94 10.22 -11.61
C ILE A 237 -6.25 10.40 -10.85
N ARG A 238 -6.17 10.66 -9.54
CA ARG A 238 -7.33 11.05 -8.74
C ARG A 238 -7.59 12.54 -8.93
N THR A 239 -8.83 12.89 -9.30
CA THR A 239 -9.29 14.28 -9.38
C THR A 239 -10.00 14.67 -8.08
N ASN A 240 -10.12 15.98 -7.83
CA ASN A 240 -10.52 16.61 -6.55
C ASN A 240 -11.73 16.02 -5.80
N GLN A 241 -12.60 15.23 -6.45
CA GLN A 241 -13.73 14.56 -5.79
C GLN A 241 -13.33 13.25 -5.08
N ASN A 242 -12.21 12.64 -5.47
CA ASN A 242 -11.73 11.34 -4.98
C ASN A 242 -10.36 11.42 -4.28
N THR A 243 -9.75 12.61 -4.24
CA THR A 243 -8.48 12.85 -3.54
C THR A 243 -8.68 12.74 -2.04
N THR A 244 -7.79 12.00 -1.38
CA THR A 244 -7.80 11.76 0.06
C THR A 244 -6.60 12.38 0.78
N SER A 245 -5.66 12.94 0.02
CA SER A 245 -4.43 13.55 0.52
C SER A 245 -4.36 15.05 0.17
N LEU A 246 -3.40 15.74 0.80
CA LEU A 246 -3.03 17.12 0.46
C LEU A 246 -1.84 17.18 -0.52
N ALA A 247 -1.45 16.04 -1.10
CA ALA A 247 -0.34 15.98 -2.03
C ALA A 247 -0.72 16.61 -3.37
N GLN A 248 0.28 17.10 -4.09
CA GLN A 248 0.08 17.74 -5.40
C GLN A 248 -0.25 16.70 -6.48
N ILE A 249 0.27 15.49 -6.34
CA ILE A 249 0.02 14.35 -7.22
C ILE A 249 -0.64 13.26 -6.39
N GLU A 250 -1.83 12.80 -6.80
CA GLU A 250 -2.48 11.64 -6.19
C GLU A 250 -2.92 10.67 -7.30
N VAL A 251 -2.43 9.43 -7.25
CA VAL A 251 -2.61 8.44 -8.31
C VAL A 251 -2.95 7.07 -7.75
N ASP A 252 -3.67 6.26 -8.53
CA ASP A 252 -3.90 4.84 -8.28
C ASP A 252 -3.11 3.99 -9.28
N VAL A 253 -2.51 2.90 -8.82
CA VAL A 253 -1.79 1.94 -9.67
C VAL A 253 -2.02 0.50 -9.20
N ASP A 254 -2.00 -0.46 -10.12
CA ASP A 254 -1.88 -1.89 -9.75
C ASP A 254 -0.44 -2.17 -9.33
N TYR A 255 -0.24 -2.91 -8.24
CA TYR A 255 1.10 -3.21 -7.71
C TYR A 255 2.06 -3.84 -8.75
N LYS A 256 1.52 -4.56 -9.75
CA LYS A 256 2.31 -5.19 -10.82
C LYS A 256 2.89 -4.20 -11.83
N ASP A 257 2.33 -3.01 -11.90
CA ASP A 257 2.73 -1.96 -12.83
C ASP A 257 3.74 -0.97 -12.20
N ILE A 258 4.13 -1.18 -10.95
CA ILE A 258 5.15 -0.38 -10.25
C ILE A 258 6.55 -0.87 -10.63
N ILE A 259 7.43 0.07 -10.97
CA ILE A 259 8.85 -0.20 -11.19
C ILE A 259 9.63 0.35 -9.99
N SER A 260 10.36 -0.53 -9.30
CA SER A 260 11.29 -0.14 -8.25
C SER A 260 12.70 -0.05 -8.81
N HIS A 261 13.36 1.08 -8.58
CA HIS A 261 14.75 1.29 -8.95
C HIS A 261 15.68 1.00 -7.76
N GLU A 262 16.74 0.25 -7.99
CA GLU A 262 17.77 0.04 -6.97
C GLU A 262 18.56 1.34 -6.76
N PRO A 263 18.94 1.68 -5.51
CA PRO A 263 19.58 2.95 -5.18
C PRO A 263 21.07 2.98 -5.59
N GLU A 264 21.32 2.80 -6.88
CA GLU A 264 22.65 2.77 -7.51
C GLU A 264 22.68 3.73 -8.70
N GLY A 265 23.86 4.29 -9.00
CA GLY A 265 24.02 5.22 -10.13
C GLY A 265 23.10 6.43 -10.02
N ASP A 266 22.34 6.71 -11.09
CA ASP A 266 21.42 7.85 -11.16
C ASP A 266 20.28 7.79 -10.13
N TRP A 267 20.01 6.61 -9.58
CA TRP A 267 18.96 6.37 -8.59
C TRP A 267 19.44 6.44 -7.14
N SER A 268 20.73 6.74 -6.90
CA SER A 268 21.24 7.03 -5.55
C SER A 268 21.02 8.48 -5.13
N LYS A 269 20.47 9.32 -6.01
CA LYS A 269 20.13 10.72 -5.69
C LYS A 269 19.02 10.80 -4.65
N ILE A 270 18.99 11.90 -3.91
CA ILE A 270 18.00 12.18 -2.88
C ILE A 270 17.10 13.31 -3.37
N ALA A 271 15.78 13.13 -3.27
CA ALA A 271 14.81 14.15 -3.61
C ALA A 271 14.98 15.40 -2.71
N PRO A 272 14.57 16.60 -3.16
CA PRO A 272 14.66 17.82 -2.36
C PRO A 272 13.59 17.84 -1.26
N LEU A 273 13.82 17.08 -0.19
CA LEU A 273 12.91 16.93 0.95
C LEU A 273 12.78 18.24 1.72
N ARG A 274 11.56 18.60 2.13
CA ARG A 274 11.34 19.73 3.04
C ARG A 274 11.46 19.25 4.48
N ILE A 275 12.38 19.83 5.23
CA ILE A 275 12.66 19.51 6.63
C ILE A 275 12.13 20.66 7.48
N LEU A 276 11.16 20.37 8.34
CA LEU A 276 10.62 21.33 9.32
C LEU A 276 11.20 21.00 10.70
N SER A 277 11.95 21.94 11.26
CA SER A 277 12.30 21.96 12.68
C SER A 277 11.43 22.99 13.38
N PHE A 278 10.85 22.63 14.52
CA PHE A 278 10.05 23.57 15.31
C PHE A 278 10.35 23.43 16.80
N ASP A 279 10.13 24.52 17.53
CA ASP A 279 10.31 24.59 18.97
C ASP A 279 9.16 25.41 19.60
N ILE A 280 8.77 25.08 20.82
CA ILE A 280 7.62 25.71 21.49
C ILE A 280 8.02 26.24 22.86
N GLU A 281 7.40 27.35 23.24
CA GLU A 281 7.57 27.94 24.56
C GLU A 281 6.24 28.04 25.29
N CYS A 282 6.24 27.70 26.58
CA CYS A 282 5.06 27.69 27.44
C CYS A 282 5.22 28.69 28.59
N CYS A 283 4.12 29.34 28.97
CA CYS A 283 4.10 30.18 30.16
C CYS A 283 3.76 29.33 31.40
N GLY A 284 4.77 28.78 32.06
CA GLY A 284 4.61 27.94 33.25
C GLY A 284 4.44 28.71 34.57
N ARG A 285 3.79 28.08 35.55
CA ARG A 285 3.73 28.55 36.95
C ARG A 285 5.09 28.43 37.64
N LYS A 286 5.40 29.36 38.54
CA LYS A 286 6.71 29.44 39.20
C LYS A 286 7.04 28.17 40.00
N GLY A 287 8.18 27.55 39.69
CA GLY A 287 8.68 26.36 40.40
C GLY A 287 7.94 25.07 40.07
N VAL A 288 7.05 25.09 39.07
CA VAL A 288 6.27 23.94 38.63
C VAL A 288 6.62 23.65 37.16
N PHE A 289 6.80 22.38 36.82
CA PHE A 289 6.97 21.98 35.44
C PHE A 289 5.66 22.22 34.66
N PRO A 290 5.68 22.72 33.41
CA PRO A 290 4.47 23.02 32.67
C PRO A 290 3.49 21.84 32.57
N ASP A 291 2.21 22.10 32.84
CA ASP A 291 1.09 21.18 32.65
C ASP A 291 0.26 21.63 31.44
N ALA A 292 0.06 20.74 30.46
CA ALA A 292 -0.67 21.05 29.23
C ALA A 292 -2.13 21.49 29.44
N LYS A 293 -2.73 21.25 30.61
CA LYS A 293 -4.09 21.69 30.95
C LYS A 293 -4.14 23.10 31.55
N GLU A 294 -3.04 23.57 32.12
CA GLU A 294 -2.99 24.83 32.87
C GLU A 294 -2.09 25.88 32.22
N ASP A 295 -0.96 25.45 31.66
CA ASP A 295 0.11 26.32 31.18
C ASP A 295 0.03 26.43 29.65
N SER A 296 -0.28 27.64 29.16
CA SER A 296 -0.50 27.87 27.72
C SER A 296 0.80 27.94 26.92
N VAL A 297 0.78 27.40 25.69
CA VAL A 297 1.82 27.64 24.69
C VAL A 297 1.72 29.09 24.24
N ILE A 298 2.84 29.83 24.29
CA ILE A 298 2.92 31.26 23.96
C ILE A 298 3.73 31.55 22.70
N GLN A 299 4.64 30.66 22.31
CA GLN A 299 5.40 30.79 21.07
C GLN A 299 5.59 29.44 20.38
N ILE A 300 5.62 29.46 19.05
CA ILE A 300 5.97 28.33 18.20
C ILE A 300 6.93 28.85 17.14
N ALA A 301 8.22 28.55 17.29
CA ALA A 301 9.25 28.86 16.32
C ALA A 301 9.32 27.75 15.26
N ASN A 302 9.48 28.12 13.99
CA ASN A 302 9.55 27.18 12.87
C ASN A 302 10.71 27.56 11.95
N LEU A 303 11.50 26.58 11.55
CA LEU A 303 12.53 26.68 10.52
C LEU A 303 12.27 25.59 9.48
N VAL A 304 12.14 25.99 8.22
CA VAL A 304 11.98 25.06 7.10
C VAL A 304 13.20 25.16 6.20
N THR A 305 13.86 24.02 5.95
CA THR A 305 14.98 23.91 5.01
C THR A 305 14.66 22.87 3.94
N ILE A 306 15.36 22.93 2.80
CA ILE A 306 15.27 21.91 1.76
C ILE A 306 16.56 21.08 1.83
N GLN A 307 16.43 19.76 1.73
CA GLN A 307 17.58 18.87 1.72
C GLN A 307 18.52 19.24 0.56
N GLY A 308 19.75 19.60 0.89
CA GLY A 308 20.76 20.01 -0.09
C GLY A 308 20.69 21.48 -0.54
N SER A 309 19.80 22.31 0.03
CA SER A 309 19.90 23.77 -0.11
C SER A 309 20.78 24.32 1.01
N ASP A 310 21.83 25.07 0.65
CA ASP A 310 22.65 25.85 1.58
C ASP A 310 21.86 27.03 2.20
#